data_AF-A0A0R1RHI6-F1
#
_entry.id   AF-A0A0R1RHI6-F1
#
_cell.length_a   1.000
_cell.length_b   1.000
_cell.length_c   1.000
_cell.angle_alpha   90.00
_cell.angle_beta   90.00
_cell.angle_gamma   90.00
#
_symmetry.space_group_name_H-M   'P 1'
#
loop_
_entity.id
_entity.type
_entity.pdbx_description
1 polymer ?
#
loop_
_entity_poly.entity_id
_entity_poly.type
_entity_poly.pdbx_seq_one_letter_code
_entity_poly.pdbx_strand_id
1 'polypeptide(L)'
;MFQAILTGATVYISTRIDYLVILMIIFGLTRRSDKWLVYFGNLLGTTMLVSVSLILALILGFVLNEWVLGLLGLILVLIGFKQLFFGDNDDDHAIENRMKKKASVIINVDIVTIATCGPDNIGIYFPIFTHTQPNEIVIILLTFLVMLTVFWLAGY
;
A
#
# COMPACT_ATOMS: atom_id res chain seq x y z
N MET A 1 -8.03 -21.26 -6.07
CA MET A 1 -9.01 -20.79 -5.05
C MET A 1 -8.43 -20.78 -3.63
N PHE A 2 -8.20 -21.93 -2.98
CA PHE A 2 -7.65 -21.94 -1.59
C PHE A 2 -6.28 -21.25 -1.49
N GLN A 3 -5.39 -21.50 -2.45
CA GLN A 3 -4.09 -20.82 -2.54
C GLN A 3 -4.24 -19.30 -2.67
N ALA A 4 -5.15 -18.82 -3.52
CA ALA A 4 -5.41 -17.38 -3.67
C ALA A 4 -5.94 -16.73 -2.37
N ILE A 5 -6.78 -17.44 -1.60
CA ILE A 5 -7.23 -16.97 -0.28
C ILE A 5 -6.06 -16.91 0.69
N LEU A 6 -5.20 -17.94 0.72
CA LEU A 6 -4.02 -17.98 1.57
C LEU A 6 -3.06 -16.83 1.22
N THR A 7 -2.76 -16.65 -0.07
CA THR A 7 -1.95 -15.54 -0.57
C THR A 7 -2.56 -14.19 -0.18
N GLY A 8 -3.85 -14.00 -0.42
CA GLY A 8 -4.55 -12.77 -0.02
C GLY A 8 -4.48 -12.54 1.49
N ALA A 9 -4.66 -13.57 2.31
CA ALA A 9 -4.54 -13.47 3.76
C ALA A 9 -3.13 -13.07 4.20
N THR A 10 -2.11 -13.76 3.69
CA THR A 10 -0.70 -13.48 4.01
C THR A 10 -0.31 -12.07 3.60
N VAL A 11 -0.70 -11.65 2.40
CA VAL A 11 -0.39 -10.33 1.87
C VAL A 11 -1.08 -9.25 2.72
N TYR A 12 -2.37 -9.41 2.99
CA TYR A 12 -3.12 -8.46 3.81
C TYR A 12 -2.51 -8.32 5.21
N ILE A 13 -2.13 -9.43 5.86
CA ILE A 13 -1.50 -9.37 7.17
C ILE A 13 -0.13 -8.68 7.06
N SER A 14 0.67 -9.03 6.06
CA SER A 14 2.02 -8.48 5.86
C SER A 14 2.03 -6.98 5.63
N THR A 15 1.06 -6.44 4.86
CA THR A 15 0.99 -5.02 4.50
C THR A 15 0.23 -4.17 5.51
N ARG A 16 -0.44 -4.78 6.49
CA ARG A 16 -1.32 -4.05 7.41
C ARG A 16 -0.94 -4.21 8.88
N ILE A 17 0.06 -5.03 9.21
CA ILE A 17 0.42 -5.30 10.61
C ILE A 17 0.86 -4.05 11.37
N ASP A 18 1.56 -3.14 10.70
CA ASP A 18 1.98 -1.83 11.19
C ASP A 18 0.79 -0.84 11.29
N TYR A 19 -0.07 -0.85 10.27
CA TYR A 19 -1.27 -0.01 10.22
C TYR A 19 -2.30 -0.39 11.30
N LEU A 20 -2.38 -1.67 11.69
CA LEU A 20 -3.26 -2.13 12.76
C LEU A 20 -3.01 -1.40 14.08
N VAL A 21 -1.75 -1.07 14.40
CA VAL A 21 -1.41 -0.30 15.62
C VAL A 21 -2.00 1.10 15.57
N ILE A 22 -1.84 1.79 14.44
CA ILE A 22 -2.41 3.13 14.22
C ILE A 22 -3.94 3.07 14.31
N LEU A 23 -4.55 2.06 13.69
CA LEU A 23 -5.99 1.88 13.67
C LEU A 23 -6.56 1.57 15.06
N MET A 24 -5.85 0.78 15.88
CA MET A 24 -6.19 0.52 17.29
C MET A 24 -6.18 1.82 18.11
N ILE A 25 -5.17 2.67 17.94
CA ILE A 25 -5.09 3.97 18.63
C ILE A 25 -6.28 4.86 18.24
N ILE A 26 -6.54 5.00 16.93
CA ILE A 26 -7.67 5.79 16.42
C ILE A 26 -8.98 5.23 16.95
N PHE A 27 -9.17 3.91 16.92
CA PHE A 27 -10.40 3.26 17.38
C PHE A 27 -10.61 3.40 18.90
N GLY A 28 -9.55 3.39 19.70
CA GLY A 28 -9.58 3.65 21.14
C GLY A 28 -9.92 5.10 21.49
N LEU A 29 -9.51 6.05 20.65
CA LEU A 29 -9.84 7.48 20.81
C LEU A 29 -11.21 7.86 20.23
N THR A 30 -11.76 7.02 19.35
CA THR A 30 -13.00 7.29 18.62
C THR A 30 -14.24 6.87 19.43
N ARG A 31 -15.24 7.76 19.49
CA ARG A 31 -16.52 7.48 20.15
C ARG A 31 -17.25 6.33 19.44
N ARG A 32 -18.05 5.56 20.19
CA ARG A 32 -18.79 4.41 19.65
C ARG A 32 -19.63 4.72 18.40
N SER A 33 -20.24 5.92 18.33
CA SER A 33 -21.04 6.37 17.19
C SER A 33 -20.21 6.55 15.91
N ASP A 34 -18.92 6.85 16.06
CA ASP A 34 -18.07 7.34 14.97
C ASP A 34 -17.13 6.23 14.44
N LYS A 35 -17.18 5.03 15.05
CA LYS A 35 -16.39 3.85 14.64
C LYS A 35 -16.65 3.41 13.20
N TRP A 36 -17.83 3.73 12.67
CA TRP A 36 -18.16 3.52 11.25
C TRP A 36 -17.34 4.42 10.33
N LEU A 37 -17.01 5.65 10.74
CA LEU A 37 -16.14 6.52 9.94
C LEU A 37 -14.73 5.94 9.81
N VAL A 38 -14.21 5.33 10.87
CA VAL A 38 -12.91 4.63 10.85
C VAL A 38 -12.93 3.45 9.88
N TYR A 39 -14.03 2.68 9.85
CA TYR A 39 -14.23 1.62 8.86
C TYR A 39 -14.23 2.14 7.43
N PHE A 40 -15.02 3.18 7.14
CA PHE A 40 -15.07 3.77 5.80
C PHE A 40 -13.74 4.36 5.38
N GLY A 41 -13.01 5.01 6.29
CA GLY A 41 -11.65 5.50 6.03
C GLY A 41 -10.69 4.37 5.70
N ASN A 42 -10.72 3.27 6.46
CA ASN A 42 -9.89 2.09 6.21
C ASN A 42 -10.21 1.43 4.87
N LEU A 43 -11.51 1.29 4.55
CA LEU A 43 -11.98 0.76 3.28
C LEU A 43 -11.50 1.62 2.12
N LEU A 44 -11.72 2.93 2.19
CA LEU A 44 -11.32 3.87 1.14
C LEU A 44 -9.80 3.88 0.92
N GLY A 45 -9.03 3.92 2.00
CA GLY A 45 -7.56 3.86 1.95
C GLY A 45 -7.05 2.56 1.32
N THR A 46 -7.61 1.42 1.74
CA THR A 46 -7.26 0.10 1.17
C THR A 46 -7.61 0.04 -0.31
N THR A 47 -8.83 0.43 -0.68
CA THR A 47 -9.28 0.42 -2.07
C THR A 47 -8.41 1.32 -2.94
N MET A 48 -8.04 2.51 -2.47
CA MET A 48 -7.18 3.44 -3.22
C MET A 48 -5.80 2.84 -3.47
N LEU A 49 -5.15 2.34 -2.42
CA LEU A 49 -3.80 1.77 -2.49
C LEU A 49 -3.74 0.53 -3.38
N VAL A 50 -4.71 -0.37 -3.23
CA VAL A 50 -4.82 -1.60 -4.03
C VAL A 50 -5.15 -1.28 -5.49
N SER A 51 -6.03 -0.31 -5.75
CA SER A 51 -6.36 0.13 -7.11
C SER A 51 -5.15 0.71 -7.83
N VAL A 52 -4.38 1.58 -7.16
CA VAL A 52 -3.15 2.14 -7.74
C VAL A 52 -2.15 1.03 -8.07
N SER A 53 -1.97 0.09 -7.15
CA SER A 53 -1.07 -1.06 -7.35
C SER A 53 -1.52 -1.96 -8.51
N LEU A 54 -2.83 -2.20 -8.64
CA LEU A 54 -3.41 -2.99 -9.72
C LEU A 54 -3.28 -2.29 -11.07
N ILE A 55 -3.55 -0.98 -11.14
CA ILE A 55 -3.36 -0.19 -12.37
C ILE A 55 -1.89 -0.22 -12.80
N LEU A 56 -0.98 -0.03 -11.85
CA LEU A 56 0.45 -0.10 -12.13
C LEU A 56 0.86 -1.48 -12.64
N ALA A 57 0.35 -2.56 -12.04
CA ALA A 57 0.55 -3.93 -12.48
C ALA A 57 0.04 -4.18 -13.90
N LEU A 58 -1.12 -3.64 -14.26
CA LEU A 58 -1.67 -3.77 -15.62
C LEU A 58 -0.84 -2.99 -16.65
N ILE A 59 -0.44 -1.75 -16.34
CA ILE A 59 0.34 -0.90 -17.25
C ILE A 59 1.74 -1.48 -17.45
N LEU A 60 2.48 -1.70 -16.36
CA LEU A 60 3.86 -2.19 -16.46
C LEU A 60 3.90 -3.66 -16.86
N GLY A 61 2.95 -4.49 -16.41
CA GLY A 61 2.87 -5.89 -16.81
C GLY A 61 2.60 -6.10 -18.30
N PHE A 62 1.93 -5.14 -18.95
CA PHE A 62 1.72 -5.17 -20.40
C PHE A 62 2.94 -4.65 -21.19
N VAL A 63 3.70 -3.70 -20.62
CA VAL A 63 4.80 -3.01 -21.31
C VAL A 63 6.16 -3.68 -21.08
N LEU A 64 6.39 -4.28 -19.91
CA LEU A 64 7.67 -4.86 -19.52
C LEU A 64 7.70 -6.37 -19.75
N ASN A 65 8.87 -6.86 -20.16
CA ASN A 65 9.14 -8.29 -20.28
C ASN A 65 9.29 -8.93 -18.87
N GLU A 66 9.00 -10.22 -18.72
CA GLU A 66 8.96 -10.92 -17.42
C GLU A 66 10.24 -10.76 -16.59
N TRP A 67 11.40 -10.75 -17.26
CA TRP A 67 12.69 -10.53 -16.60
C TRP A 67 12.82 -9.13 -15.96
N VAL A 68 12.30 -8.10 -16.61
CA VAL A 68 12.37 -6.71 -16.12
C VAL A 68 11.43 -6.51 -14.92
N LEU A 69 10.28 -7.21 -14.92
CA LEU A 69 9.36 -7.23 -13.77
C LEU A 69 10.03 -7.86 -12.54
N GLY A 70 10.79 -8.94 -12.70
CA GLY A 70 11.56 -9.57 -11.62
C GLY A 70 12.65 -8.65 -11.05
N LEU A 71 13.28 -7.82 -11.89
CA LEU A 71 14.28 -6.83 -11.46
C LEU A 71 13.68 -5.68 -10.64
N LEU A 72 12.37 -5.42 -10.76
CA LEU A 72 11.71 -4.35 -10.00
C LEU A 72 11.77 -4.62 -8.48
N GLY A 73 11.69 -5.90 -8.06
CA GLY A 73 11.90 -6.28 -6.67
C GLY A 73 13.31 -5.94 -6.17
N LEU A 74 14.32 -6.09 -7.02
CA LEU A 74 15.70 -5.73 -6.70
C LEU A 74 15.87 -4.20 -6.60
N ILE A 75 15.17 -3.44 -7.45
CA ILE A 75 15.10 -1.97 -7.35
C ILE A 75 14.52 -1.53 -6.00
N LEU A 76 13.41 -2.14 -5.56
CA LEU A 76 12.81 -1.87 -4.25
C LEU A 76 13.78 -2.17 -3.09
N VAL A 77 14.52 -3.27 -3.16
CA VAL A 77 15.55 -3.62 -2.16
C VAL A 77 16.68 -2.59 -2.16
N LEU A 78 17.16 -2.16 -3.33
CA LEU A 78 18.21 -1.14 -3.44
C LEU A 78 17.76 0.22 -2.89
N ILE A 79 16.52 0.63 -3.16
CA ILE A 79 15.94 1.86 -2.61
C ILE A 79 15.87 1.77 -1.08
N GLY A 80 15.36 0.66 -0.54
CA GLY A 80 15.30 0.44 0.92
C GLY A 80 16.69 0.42 1.57
N PHE A 81 17.66 -0.23 0.94
CA PHE A 81 19.05 -0.28 1.41
C PHE A 81 19.71 1.10 1.35
N LYS A 82 19.54 1.85 0.25
CA LYS A 82 20.02 3.23 0.14
C LYS A 82 19.45 4.09 1.25
N GLN A 83 18.14 4.00 1.51
CA GLN A 83 17.48 4.76 2.57
C GLN A 83 18.03 4.40 3.97
N LEU A 84 18.36 3.12 4.21
CA LEU A 84 18.88 2.67 5.50
C LEU A 84 20.32 3.16 5.79
N PHE A 85 21.18 3.20 4.75
CA PHE A 85 22.62 3.51 4.92
C PHE A 85 23.02 4.93 4.53
N PHE A 86 22.27 5.56 3.63
CA PHE A 86 22.55 6.89 3.06
C PHE A 86 21.39 7.86 3.25
N GLY A 87 20.40 7.52 4.09
CA GLY A 87 19.19 8.30 4.33
C GLY A 87 19.38 9.61 5.08
N ASP A 88 20.55 10.22 5.02
CA ASP A 88 20.81 11.51 5.64
C ASP A 88 21.31 12.52 4.60
N ASN A 89 20.47 13.56 4.39
CA ASN A 89 20.70 14.88 3.77
C ASN A 89 20.29 15.14 2.30
N ASP A 90 20.43 14.24 1.32
CA ASP A 90 20.17 14.64 -0.09
C ASP A 90 18.69 14.62 -0.51
N ASP A 91 17.92 13.62 -0.05
CA ASP A 91 16.51 13.46 -0.46
C ASP A 91 15.60 14.44 0.31
N ASP A 92 15.94 14.79 1.57
CA ASP A 92 15.23 15.80 2.36
C ASP A 92 15.39 17.21 1.78
N HIS A 93 16.58 17.59 1.30
CA HIS A 93 16.77 18.87 0.62
C HIS A 93 16.09 18.93 -0.75
N ALA A 94 15.95 17.79 -1.45
CA ALA A 94 15.20 17.71 -2.70
C ALA A 94 13.68 17.84 -2.49
N ILE A 95 13.16 17.23 -1.43
CA ILE A 95 11.76 17.38 -1.00
C ILE A 95 11.53 18.82 -0.50
N GLU A 96 12.40 19.36 0.34
CA GLU A 96 12.33 20.73 0.85
C GLU A 96 12.37 21.78 -0.30
N ASN A 97 13.24 21.59 -1.29
CA ASN A 97 13.29 22.47 -2.47
C ASN A 97 12.06 22.33 -3.39
N ARG A 98 11.43 21.15 -3.47
CA ARG A 98 10.15 20.98 -4.19
C ARG A 98 8.96 21.52 -3.40
N MET A 99 9.00 21.49 -2.07
CA MET A 99 8.03 22.12 -1.16
C MET A 99 8.12 23.66 -1.18
N LYS A 100 9.30 24.22 -1.45
CA LYS A 100 9.52 25.67 -1.65
C LYS A 100 8.92 26.20 -2.96
N LYS A 101 8.65 25.35 -3.96
CA LYS A 101 7.84 25.76 -5.13
C LYS A 101 6.39 25.94 -4.66
N LYS A 102 5.68 26.94 -5.21
CA LYS A 102 4.26 27.26 -4.94
C LYS A 102 3.26 26.14 -5.34
N ALA A 103 3.57 24.88 -5.09
CA ALA A 103 2.61 23.80 -5.14
C ALA A 103 1.61 24.01 -3.98
N SER A 104 0.32 23.76 -4.23
CA SER A 104 -0.67 23.83 -3.16
C SER A 104 -0.33 22.80 -2.07
N VAL A 105 -0.71 23.09 -0.83
CA VAL A 105 -0.50 22.19 0.32
C VAL A 105 -0.98 20.77 0.02
N ILE A 106 -2.06 20.65 -0.76
CA ILE A 106 -2.64 19.39 -1.22
C ILE A 106 -1.64 18.61 -2.12
N ILE A 107 -1.02 19.28 -3.10
CA ILE A 107 -0.04 18.66 -4.00
C ILE A 107 1.21 18.21 -3.23
N ASN A 108 1.65 18.99 -2.24
CA ASN A 108 2.79 18.60 -1.39
C ASN A 108 2.46 17.38 -0.53
N VAL A 109 1.27 17.32 0.05
CA VAL A 109 0.82 16.15 0.85
C VAL A 109 0.72 14.91 -0.03
N ASP A 110 0.17 15.00 -1.24
CA ASP A 110 0.05 13.87 -2.16
C ASP A 110 1.43 13.35 -2.61
N ILE A 111 2.36 14.24 -2.98
CA ILE A 111 3.71 13.86 -3.41
C ILE A 111 4.47 13.16 -2.28
N VAL A 112 4.41 13.70 -1.07
CA VAL A 112 5.06 13.09 0.11
C VAL A 112 4.40 11.75 0.43
N THR A 113 3.07 11.67 0.41
CA THR A 113 2.36 10.41 0.70
C THR A 113 2.70 9.31 -0.31
N ILE A 114 2.78 9.64 -1.60
CA ILE A 114 3.16 8.68 -2.67
C ILE A 114 4.61 8.25 -2.51
N ALA A 115 5.52 9.18 -2.19
CA ALA A 115 6.94 8.89 -2.03
C ALA A 115 7.23 8.04 -0.78
N THR A 116 6.48 8.26 0.31
CA THR A 116 6.78 7.67 1.63
C THR A 116 5.96 6.41 1.93
N CYS A 117 4.69 6.33 1.55
CA CYS A 117 3.79 5.19 1.84
C CYS A 117 3.40 4.36 0.60
N GLY A 118 3.86 4.76 -0.58
CA GLY A 118 3.68 3.98 -1.80
C GLY A 118 4.61 2.76 -1.87
N PRO A 119 5.93 2.89 -1.64
CA PRO A 119 6.90 1.85 -2.00
C PRO A 119 6.75 0.52 -1.26
N ASP A 120 6.44 0.53 0.03
CA ASP A 120 6.30 -0.65 0.88
C ASP A 120 5.12 -1.54 0.44
N ASN A 121 3.97 -0.93 0.20
CA ASN A 121 2.75 -1.63 -0.18
C ASN A 121 2.69 -1.95 -1.67
N ILE A 122 3.09 -1.01 -2.52
CA ILE A 122 3.19 -1.24 -3.97
C ILE A 122 4.21 -2.35 -4.24
N GLY A 123 5.32 -2.38 -3.50
CA GLY A 123 6.36 -3.41 -3.64
C GLY A 123 5.88 -4.84 -3.37
N ILE A 124 4.79 -5.01 -2.60
CA ILE A 124 4.18 -6.32 -2.36
C ILE A 124 3.02 -6.58 -3.33
N TYR A 125 2.11 -5.63 -3.50
CA TYR A 125 0.92 -5.83 -4.34
C TYR A 125 1.25 -5.96 -5.84
N PHE A 126 2.18 -5.15 -6.34
CA PHE A 126 2.56 -5.15 -7.75
C PHE A 126 3.05 -6.52 -8.26
N PRO A 127 4.09 -7.16 -7.66
CA PRO A 127 4.57 -8.44 -8.15
C PRO A 127 3.50 -9.53 -8.05
N ILE A 128 2.66 -9.49 -7.01
CA ILE A 128 1.57 -10.45 -6.85
C ILE A 128 0.54 -10.31 -7.97
N PHE A 129 0.09 -9.09 -8.29
CA PHE A 129 -0.90 -8.89 -9.33
C PHE A 129 -0.35 -9.15 -10.74
N THR A 130 0.94 -8.94 -11.00
CA THR A 130 1.54 -9.26 -12.30
C THR A 130 1.71 -10.75 -12.53
N HIS A 131 1.81 -11.57 -11.47
CA HIS A 131 2.06 -13.02 -11.56
C HIS A 131 0.81 -13.87 -11.25
N THR A 132 -0.34 -13.23 -10.99
CA THR A 132 -1.58 -13.91 -10.59
C THR A 132 -2.63 -13.82 -11.69
N GLN A 133 -3.39 -14.89 -11.90
CA GLN A 133 -4.46 -14.90 -12.89
C GLN A 133 -5.61 -13.94 -12.48
N PRO A 134 -6.31 -13.30 -13.43
CA PRO A 134 -7.38 -12.33 -13.12
C PRO A 134 -8.46 -12.87 -12.18
N ASN A 135 -8.87 -14.14 -12.34
CA ASN A 135 -9.86 -14.77 -11.47
C ASN A 135 -9.37 -14.90 -10.01
N GLU A 136 -8.08 -15.13 -9.82
CA GLU A 136 -7.48 -15.24 -8.49
C GLU A 136 -7.25 -13.87 -7.86
N ILE A 137 -6.96 -12.84 -8.66
CA ILE A 137 -6.91 -11.44 -8.20
C ILE A 137 -8.26 -11.06 -7.57
N VAL A 138 -9.39 -11.39 -8.21
CA VAL A 138 -10.72 -11.12 -7.65
C VAL A 138 -10.91 -11.80 -6.29
N ILE A 139 -10.45 -13.05 -6.15
CA ILE A 139 -10.50 -13.78 -4.87
C ILE A 139 -9.63 -13.10 -3.80
N ILE A 140 -8.44 -12.62 -4.17
CA ILE A 140 -7.55 -11.86 -3.27
C ILE A 140 -8.22 -10.57 -2.80
N LEU A 141 -8.83 -9.80 -3.72
CA LEU A 141 -9.53 -8.57 -3.38
C LEU A 141 -10.73 -8.80 -2.45
N LEU A 142 -11.50 -9.87 -2.71
CA LEU A 142 -12.58 -10.30 -1.80
C LEU A 142 -12.02 -10.70 -0.43
N THR A 143 -10.88 -11.38 -0.39
CA THR A 143 -10.21 -11.75 0.85
C THR A 143 -9.80 -10.51 1.65
N PHE A 144 -9.30 -9.45 1.00
CA PHE A 144 -8.99 -8.19 1.67
C PHE A 144 -10.24 -7.55 2.29
N LEU A 145 -11.36 -7.53 1.55
CA LEU A 145 -12.62 -6.97 2.05
C LEU A 145 -13.15 -7.76 3.27
N VAL A 146 -13.09 -9.10 3.21
CA VAL A 146 -13.47 -9.98 4.32
C VAL A 146 -12.57 -9.75 5.53
N MET A 147 -11.25 -9.75 5.34
CA MET A 147 -10.28 -9.49 6.40
C MET A 147 -10.52 -8.14 7.05
N LEU A 148 -10.66 -7.08 6.25
CA LEU A 148 -10.95 -5.72 6.74
C LEU A 148 -12.20 -5.69 7.63
N THR A 149 -13.27 -6.36 7.18
CA THR A 149 -14.52 -6.47 7.93
C THR A 149 -14.35 -7.29 9.21
N VAL A 150 -13.65 -8.43 9.15
CA VAL A 150 -13.38 -9.28 10.31
C VAL A 150 -12.58 -8.53 11.37
N PHE A 151 -11.53 -7.83 10.95
CA PHE A 151 -10.71 -7.02 11.84
C PHE A 151 -11.53 -5.89 12.46
N TRP A 152 -12.38 -5.19 11.70
CA TRP A 152 -13.26 -4.17 12.25
C TRP A 152 -14.29 -4.73 13.25
N LEU A 153 -14.89 -5.89 12.96
CA LEU A 153 -15.83 -6.57 13.86
C LEU A 153 -15.15 -7.08 15.13
N ALA A 154 -13.92 -7.56 15.01
CA ALA A 154 -13.06 -7.86 16.15
C ALA A 154 -12.74 -6.60 16.97
N GLY A 155 -12.99 -5.42 16.38
CA GLY A 155 -12.77 -4.10 16.98
C GLY A 155 -11.45 -3.46 16.56
N TYR A 156 -10.67 -4.15 15.74
CA TYR A 156 -9.22 -4.08 15.71
C TYR A 156 -8.67 -4.23 17.13
#